data_AF-A0A2R6KHT7-F1
#
_entry.id   AF-A0A2R6KHT7-F1
#
_cell.length_a   1.000
_cell.length_b   1.000
_cell.length_c   1.000
_cell.angle_alpha   90.00
_cell.angle_beta   90.00
_cell.angle_gamma   90.00
#
_symmetry.space_group_name_H-M   'P 1'
#
loop_
_entity.id
_entity.type
_entity.pdbx_description
1 polymer ?
#
loop_
_entity_poly.entity_id
_entity_poly.type
_entity_poly.pdbx_seq_one_letter_code
_entity_poly.pdbx_strand_id
1 'polypeptide(L)'
;MERQTLVEIAVSAGSVATMIGAMMYVGSSYSTSGELTTEGGQMMVAVIVLFVLLMFGVGYVLARADFESDAEQVETDGANGA
;
A
#
# COMPACT_ATOMS: atom_id res chain seq x y z
N MET A 1 15.71 -10.93 -10.71
CA MET A 1 14.50 -10.48 -9.98
C MET A 1 13.37 -10.45 -11.00
N GLU A 2 12.33 -11.26 -10.82
CA GLU A 2 11.13 -11.12 -11.64
C GLU A 2 10.44 -9.78 -11.37
N ARG A 3 9.69 -9.28 -12.37
CA ARG A 3 8.88 -8.05 -12.23
C ARG A 3 7.88 -8.15 -11.09
N GLN A 4 7.28 -9.34 -10.89
CA GLN A 4 6.35 -9.62 -9.80
C GLN A 4 7.02 -9.44 -8.43
N THR A 5 8.18 -10.06 -8.23
CA THR A 5 8.99 -9.93 -7.01
C THR A 5 9.35 -8.46 -6.71
N LEU A 6 9.66 -7.67 -7.74
CA LEU A 6 9.93 -6.24 -7.56
C LEU A 6 8.69 -5.45 -7.13
N VAL A 7 7.52 -5.78 -7.67
CA VAL A 7 6.25 -5.13 -7.29
C VAL A 7 5.88 -5.47 -5.84
N GLU A 8 6.00 -6.72 -5.43
CA GLU A 8 5.74 -7.11 -4.03
C GLU A 8 6.64 -6.37 -3.04
N ILE A 9 7.94 -6.31 -3.32
CA ILE A 9 8.90 -5.56 -2.50
C ILE A 9 8.53 -4.08 -2.48
N ALA A 10 8.24 -3.48 -3.63
CA ALA A 10 7.91 -2.07 -3.74
C ALA A 10 6.61 -1.74 -2.98
N VAL A 11 5.58 -2.58 -3.09
CA VAL A 11 4.32 -2.41 -2.39
C VAL A 11 4.51 -2.55 -0.89
N SER A 12 5.20 -3.61 -0.44
CA SER A 12 5.44 -3.85 0.98
C SER A 12 6.26 -2.72 1.61
N ALA A 13 7.46 -2.45 1.07
CA ALA A 13 8.36 -1.42 1.58
C ALA A 13 7.74 -0.02 1.46
N GLY A 14 7.09 0.28 0.33
CA GLY A 14 6.43 1.56 0.09
C GLY A 14 5.31 1.82 1.08
N SER A 15 4.45 0.83 1.33
CA SER A 15 3.32 0.97 2.25
C SER A 15 3.76 1.21 3.69
N VAL A 16 4.75 0.46 4.16
CA VAL A 16 5.33 0.65 5.49
C VAL A 16 5.99 2.03 5.59
N ALA A 17 6.76 2.43 4.58
CA ALA A 17 7.41 3.74 4.56
C ALA A 17 6.39 4.88 4.57
N THR A 18 5.28 4.76 3.82
CA THR A 18 4.18 5.73 3.84
C THR A 18 3.58 5.87 5.24
N MET A 19 3.29 4.74 5.91
CA MET A 19 2.73 4.77 7.26
C MET A 19 3.69 5.42 8.26
N ILE A 20 4.97 5.05 8.23
CA ILE A 20 5.99 5.66 9.08
C ILE A 20 6.08 7.16 8.83
N GLY A 21 6.14 7.58 7.57
CA GLY A 21 6.19 9.00 7.20
C GLY A 21 4.98 9.77 7.70
N ALA A 22 3.77 9.22 7.56
CA ALA A 22 2.55 9.83 8.07
C ALA A 22 2.56 9.95 9.61
N MET A 23 2.98 8.91 10.32
CA MET A 23 3.11 8.94 11.78
C MET A 23 4.15 9.97 12.24
N MET A 24 5.29 10.05 11.56
CA MET A 24 6.32 11.06 11.84
C MET A 24 5.81 12.48 11.59
N TYR A 25 5.02 12.68 10.53
CA TYR A 25 4.41 13.97 10.23
C TYR A 25 3.43 14.39 11.34
N VAL A 26 2.53 13.48 11.76
CA VAL A 26 1.58 13.79 12.83
C VAL A 26 2.31 14.03 14.15
N GLY A 27 3.27 13.17 14.50
CA GLY A 27 4.07 13.33 15.72
C GLY A 27 4.87 14.63 15.76
N SER A 28 5.41 15.09 14.64
CA SER A 28 6.16 16.36 14.59
C SER A 28 5.28 17.61 14.52
N SER A 29 4.07 17.51 13.97
CA SER A 29 3.17 18.67 13.76
C SER A 29 2.14 18.86 14.87
N TYR A 30 1.77 17.79 15.58
CA TYR A 30 0.68 17.80 16.57
C TYR A 30 1.10 17.25 17.94
N SER A 31 2.39 17.36 18.28
CA SER A 31 2.86 17.09 19.64
C SER A 31 3.20 18.37 20.39
N THR A 32 3.02 18.33 21.71
CA THR A 32 3.50 19.34 22.65
C THR A 32 4.20 18.63 23.80
N SER A 33 5.40 19.08 24.18
CA SER A 33 6.18 18.48 25.28
C SER A 33 6.41 16.96 25.16
N GLY A 34 6.45 16.42 23.94
CA GLY A 34 6.64 14.99 23.68
C GLY A 34 5.36 14.14 23.73
N GLU A 35 4.20 14.75 23.97
CA GLU A 35 2.90 14.08 23.98
C GLU A 35 2.03 14.57 22.82
N LEU A 36 1.19 13.69 22.28
CA LEU A 36 0.20 14.08 21.28
C LEU A 36 -0.84 15.01 21.92
N THR A 37 -1.17 16.10 21.24
CA THR A 37 -2.34 16.91 21.61
C THR A 37 -3.62 16.12 21.33
N THR A 38 -4.76 16.58 21.84
CA THR A 38 -6.07 15.99 21.52
C THR A 38 -6.31 15.94 20.00
N GLU A 39 -5.95 17.01 19.30
CA GLU A 39 -6.01 17.09 17.85
C GLU A 39 -5.04 16.11 17.18
N GLY A 40 -3.81 15.98 17.70
CA GLY A 40 -2.83 14.99 17.21
C GLY A 40 -3.34 13.55 17.32
N GLY A 41 -4.04 13.22 18.40
CA GLY A 41 -4.71 11.93 18.55
C GLY A 41 -5.79 11.69 17.49
N GLN A 42 -6.62 12.70 17.20
CA GLN A 42 -7.62 12.62 16.13
C GLN A 42 -6.97 12.46 14.75
N MET A 43 -5.87 13.18 14.49
CA MET A 43 -5.12 13.08 13.24
C MET A 43 -4.47 11.71 13.07
N MET A 44 -3.97 11.08 14.14
CA MET A 44 -3.48 9.69 14.08
C MET A 44 -4.59 8.72 13.69
N VAL A 45 -5.81 8.89 14.22
CA VAL A 45 -6.96 8.07 13.81
C VAL A 45 -7.27 8.28 12.34
N ALA A 46 -7.26 9.53 11.85
CA ALA A 46 -7.47 9.82 10.43
C ALA A 46 -6.40 9.17 9.54
N VAL A 47 -5.13 9.19 9.96
CA VAL A 47 -4.02 8.51 9.27
C VAL A 47 -4.23 7.00 9.22
N ILE A 48 -4.68 6.38 10.32
CA ILE A 48 -4.98 4.95 10.35
C ILE A 48 -6.10 4.61 9.37
N VAL A 49 -7.20 5.39 9.37
CA VAL A 49 -8.30 5.20 8.43
C VAL A 49 -7.82 5.36 6.98
N LEU A 50 -7.03 6.39 6.69
CA LEU A 50 -6.41 6.59 5.38
C LEU A 50 -5.54 5.40 4.98
N PHE A 51 -4.73 4.86 5.90
CA PHE A 51 -3.87 3.72 5.64
C PHE A 51 -4.66 2.45 5.32
N VAL A 52 -5.78 2.21 6.01
CA VAL A 52 -6.69 1.11 5.70
C VAL A 52 -7.27 1.27 4.30
N LEU A 53 -7.70 2.48 3.92
CA LEU A 53 -8.20 2.76 2.57
C LEU A 53 -7.10 2.59 1.50
N LEU A 54 -5.87 3.00 1.81
CA LEU A 54 -4.71 2.78 0.96
C LEU A 54 -4.47 1.28 0.76
N MET A 55 -4.45 0.49 1.83
CA MET A 55 -4.27 -0.97 1.75
C MET A 55 -5.39 -1.66 0.99
N PHE A 56 -6.63 -1.22 1.19
CA PHE A 56 -7.75 -1.66 0.38
C PHE A 56 -7.55 -1.35 -1.10
N GLY A 57 -7.15 -0.13 -1.44
CA GLY A 57 -6.86 0.28 -2.82
C GLY A 57 -5.71 -0.50 -3.45
N VAL A 58 -4.62 -0.70 -2.71
CA VAL A 58 -3.47 -1.52 -3.14
C VAL A 58 -3.90 -2.95 -3.41
N GLY A 59 -4.62 -3.58 -2.48
CA GLY A 59 -5.13 -4.94 -2.65
C GLY A 59 -6.08 -5.06 -3.84
N TYR A 60 -6.95 -4.07 -4.04
CA TYR A 60 -7.86 -4.02 -5.19
C TYR A 60 -7.12 -3.92 -6.53
N VAL A 61 -6.10 -3.06 -6.62
CA VAL A 61 -5.28 -2.90 -7.83
C VAL A 61 -4.48 -4.16 -8.14
N LEU A 62 -3.84 -4.75 -7.12
CA LEU A 62 -3.07 -5.98 -7.29
C LEU A 62 -3.94 -7.14 -7.76
N ALA A 63 -5.11 -7.32 -7.12
CA ALA A 63 -6.05 -8.35 -7.55
C ALA A 63 -6.38 -8.21 -9.04
N ARG A 64 -6.67 -7.00 -9.52
CA ARG A 64 -6.97 -6.76 -10.94
C ARG A 64 -5.77 -7.00 -11.86
N ALA A 65 -4.57 -6.63 -11.45
CA ALA A 65 -3.36 -6.85 -12.24
C ALA A 65 -3.04 -8.34 -12.38
N ASP A 66 -3.23 -9.13 -11.32
CA ASP A 66 -3.02 -10.57 -11.34
C ASP A 66 -4.03 -11.26 -12.28
N PHE A 67 -5.31 -10.87 -12.26
CA PHE A 67 -6.32 -11.41 -13.18
C PHE A 67 -5.98 -11.19 -14.67
N GLU A 68 -5.41 -10.04 -15.04
CA GLU A 68 -5.00 -9.77 -16.43
C GLU A 68 -3.75 -10.58 -16.82
N SER A 69 -2.80 -10.72 -15.90
CA SER A 69 -1.61 -11.58 -16.09
C SER A 69 -1.97 -13.04 -16.34
N ASP A 70 -2.93 -13.59 -15.59
CA ASP A 70 -3.38 -14.98 -15.76
C ASP A 70 -4.11 -15.18 -17.11
N ALA A 71 -4.92 -14.21 -17.54
CA ALA A 71 -5.64 -14.28 -18.81
C ALA A 71 -4.70 -14.25 -20.03
N GLU A 72 -3.68 -13.38 -20.02
CA GLU A 72 -2.68 -13.28 -21.10
C GLU A 72 -1.82 -14.55 -21.20
N GLN A 73 -1.52 -15.19 -20.05
CA GLN A 73 -0.79 -16.45 -20.02
C GLN A 73 -1.58 -17.61 -20.65
N VAL A 74 -2.89 -17.69 -20.41
CA VAL A 74 -3.77 -18.71 -21.00
C VAL A 74 -3.88 -18.57 -22.52
N GLU A 75 -3.99 -17.35 -23.04
CA GLU A 75 -4.02 -17.13 -24.51
C GLU A 75 -2.70 -17.54 -25.17
N THR A 76 -1.56 -17.23 -24.54
CA THR A 76 -0.24 -17.51 -25.10
C THR A 76 0.08 -19.01 -25.11
N ASP A 77 -0.33 -19.74 -24.07
CA ASP A 77 -0.18 -21.21 -23.98
C ASP A 77 -1.12 -21.93 -24.97
N GLY A 78 -2.37 -21.48 -25.06
CA GLY A 78 -3.34 -21.98 -26.04
C GLY A 78 -2.92 -21.74 -27.51
N ALA A 79 -2.22 -20.65 -27.79
CA ALA A 79 -1.71 -20.33 -29.13
C ALA A 79 -0.45 -21.15 -29.51
N ASN A 80 0.35 -21.59 -28.54
CA ASN A 80 1.54 -22.43 -28.78
C ASN A 80 1.23 -23.94 -28.74
N GLY A 81 0.04 -24.33 -28.28
CA GLY A 81 -0.43 -25.72 -28.23
C GLY A 81 -1.24 -26.20 -29.45
N ALA A 82 -1.38 -25.37 -30.50
CA ALA A 82 -2.14 -25.67 -31.73
C ALA A 82 -1.22 -25.90 -32.95
#